data_AF-A0A7C5RF52-F1
#
_entry.id   AF-A0A7C5RF52-F1
#
_cell.length_a   1.000
_cell.length_b   1.000
_cell.length_c   1.000
_cell.angle_alpha   90.00
_cell.angle_beta   90.00
_cell.angle_gamma   90.00
#
_symmetry.space_group_name_H-M   'P 1'
#
loop_
_entity.id
_entity.type
_entity.pdbx_description
1 polymer ?
#
loop_
_entity_poly.entity_id
_entity_poly.type
_entity_poly.pdbx_seq_one_letter_code
_entity_poly.pdbx_strand_id
1 'polypeptide(L)' 'MALKKKKEQAPVYRVFATREYGEGEDTKTFWLRVGTAFVHEKSIQVLLDAVPLNGKLVILLEEAQEEEEEELQIPKRRR' A
#
# COMPACT_ATOMS: atom_id res chain seq x y z
N MET A 1 -34.22 -2.87 23.50
CA MET A 1 -33.56 -2.46 22.24
C MET A 1 -32.14 -3.00 22.25
N ALA A 2 -31.80 -3.95 21.37
CA ALA A 2 -30.47 -4.54 21.32
C ALA A 2 -29.52 -3.63 20.51
N LEU A 3 -28.47 -3.13 21.15
CA LEU A 3 -27.39 -2.40 20.49
C LEU A 3 -26.66 -3.36 19.54
N LYS A 4 -26.78 -3.13 18.23
CA LYS A 4 -25.91 -3.76 17.22
C LYS A 4 -24.49 -3.27 17.48
N LYS A 5 -23.64 -4.12 18.07
CA LYS A 5 -22.19 -3.91 18.07
C LYS A 5 -21.74 -3.78 16.60
N LYS A 6 -21.21 -2.62 16.20
CA LYS A 6 -20.45 -2.48 14.96
C LYS A 6 -19.33 -3.52 15.03
N LYS A 7 -19.31 -4.49 14.12
CA LYS A 7 -18.13 -5.35 13.94
C LYS A 7 -17.00 -4.41 13.55
N GLU A 8 -15.97 -4.31 14.38
CA GLU A 8 -14.69 -3.72 13.99
C GLU A 8 -14.26 -4.46 12.72
N GLN A 9 -14.17 -3.73 11.61
CA GLN A 9 -13.71 -4.32 10.36
C GLN A 9 -12.24 -4.67 10.57
N ALA A 10 -11.87 -5.90 10.23
CA ALA A 10 -10.50 -6.34 10.32
C ALA A 10 -9.59 -5.42 9.48
N PRO A 11 -8.39 -5.05 9.96
CA PRO A 11 -7.55 -4.09 9.26
C PRO A 11 -7.10 -4.67 7.91
N VAL A 12 -7.14 -3.79 6.90
CA VAL A 12 -6.81 -4.10 5.50
C VAL A 12 -5.61 -3.26 5.10
N TYR A 13 -4.55 -3.91 4.59
CA TYR A 13 -3.29 -3.25 4.25
C TYR A 13 -2.97 -3.37 2.76
N ARG A 14 -2.21 -2.40 2.25
CA ARG A 14 -1.69 -2.42 0.88
C ARG A 14 -0.44 -3.29 0.82
N VAL A 15 -0.31 -4.08 -0.24
CA VAL A 15 0.84 -4.96 -0.46
C VAL A 15 1.62 -4.48 -1.67
N PHE A 16 2.93 -4.37 -1.52
CA PHE A 16 3.84 -3.89 -2.55
C PHE A 16 4.94 -4.91 -2.85
N ALA A 17 5.52 -4.83 -4.04
CA ALA A 17 6.79 -5.45 -4.39
C ALA A 17 7.78 -4.34 -4.76
N THR A 18 9.02 -4.49 -4.32
CA THR A 18 10.11 -3.59 -4.72
C THR A 18 10.84 -4.16 -5.93
N ARG A 19 11.15 -3.29 -6.89
CA ARG A 19 11.92 -3.65 -8.08
C ARG A 19 13.01 -2.62 -8.32
N GLU A 20 14.23 -3.10 -8.37
CA GLU A 20 15.40 -2.30 -8.75
C GLU A 20 15.49 -2.28 -10.28
N TYR A 21 15.71 -1.10 -10.83
CA TYR A 21 15.98 -0.88 -12.24
C TYR A 21 17.23 -0.02 -12.38
N GLY A 22 18.13 -0.40 -13.28
CA GLY A 22 19.41 0.27 -13.51
C GLY A 22 20.59 -0.70 -13.39
N GLU A 23 21.76 -0.27 -13.85
CA GLU A 23 23.03 -0.98 -13.70
C GLU A 23 24.04 -0.02 -13.04
N GLY A 24 24.78 -0.48 -12.02
CA GLY A 24 25.81 0.33 -11.35
C GLY A 24 25.24 1.39 -10.39
N GLU A 25 25.80 2.61 -10.43
CA GLU A 25 25.45 3.69 -9.49
C GLU A 25 24.06 4.31 -9.72
N ASP A 26 23.43 4.07 -10.87
CA ASP A 26 22.10 4.61 -11.23
C ASP A 26 20.93 3.67 -10.86
N THR A 27 21.09 2.87 -9.80
CA THR A 27 20.06 1.92 -9.39
C THR A 27 18.89 2.65 -8.72
N LYS A 28 17.68 2.54 -9.29
CA LYS A 28 16.44 3.12 -8.75
C LYS A 28 15.51 2.01 -8.26
N THR A 29 14.96 2.21 -7.06
CA THR A 29 13.98 1.29 -6.47
C THR A 29 12.57 1.79 -6.69
N PHE A 30 11.75 0.98 -7.35
CA PHE A 30 10.34 1.25 -7.59
C PHE A 30 9.46 0.37 -6.72
N TRP A 31 8.42 0.98 -6.15
CA TRP A 31 7.41 0.30 -5.35
C TRP A 31 6.17 0.09 -6.21
N LEU A 32 5.81 -1.18 -6.42
CA LEU A 32 4.66 -1.57 -7.22
C LEU A 32 3.62 -2.17 -6.30
N ARG A 33 2.40 -1.63 -6.26
CA ARG A 33 1.30 -2.28 -5.53
C ARG A 33 0.93 -3.57 -6.26
N VAL A 34 0.95 -4.69 -5.53
CA VAL A 34 0.71 -6.04 -6.09
C VAL A 34 -0.43 -6.78 -5.39
N GLY A 35 -1.09 -6.16 -4.42
CA GLY A 35 -2.26 -6.77 -3.79
C GLY A 35 -2.73 -6.06 -2.52
N THR A 36 -3.46 -6.83 -1.73
CA THR A 36 -4.09 -6.41 -0.48
C THR A 36 -3.96 -7.50 0.58
N ALA A 37 -3.64 -7.12 1.82
CA ALA A 37 -3.53 -8.03 2.95
C ALA A 37 -4.71 -7.83 3.91
N PHE A 38 -5.28 -8.94 4.37
CA PHE A 38 -6.36 -9.01 5.34
C PHE A 38 -5.83 -9.67 6.60
N VAL A 39 -5.95 -8.98 7.74
CA VAL A 39 -5.51 -9.53 9.02
C VAL A 39 -6.66 -10.25 9.69
N HIS A 40 -6.40 -11.44 10.20
CA HIS A 40 -7.29 -12.22 11.04
C HIS A 40 -6.63 -12.44 12.39
N GLU A 41 -7.37 -13.01 13.35
CA GLU A 41 -6.90 -13.24 14.72
C GLU A 41 -5.56 -14.01 14.80
N LYS A 42 -5.32 -14.96 13.89
CA LYS A 42 -4.13 -15.84 13.90
C LYS A 42 -3.43 -15.97 12.55
N SER A 43 -3.81 -15.16 11.56
CA SER A 43 -3.28 -15.28 10.21
C SER A 43 -3.37 -13.97 9.45
N ILE A 44 -2.49 -13.78 8.49
CA ILE A 44 -2.59 -12.70 7.49
C ILE A 44 -2.81 -13.39 6.15
N GLN A 45 -3.90 -13.07 5.48
CA GLN A 45 -4.17 -13.52 4.13
C GLN A 45 -3.77 -12.43 3.16
N VAL A 46 -2.95 -12.76 2.17
CA VAL A 46 -2.56 -11.83 1.10
C VAL A 46 -3.25 -12.24 -0.19
N LEU A 47 -4.05 -11.35 -0.75
CA LEU A 47 -4.61 -11.50 -2.09
C LEU A 47 -3.71 -10.75 -3.07
N LEU A 48 -3.06 -11.48 -3.98
CA LEU A 48 -2.15 -10.94 -4.97
C LEU A 48 -2.85 -10.76 -6.32
N ASP A 49 -2.76 -9.56 -6.88
CA ASP A 49 -3.16 -9.25 -8.26
C ASP A 49 -2.03 -9.64 -9.25
N ALA A 50 -0.79 -9.66 -8.77
CA ALA A 50 0.40 -10.06 -9.52
C ALA A 50 1.41 -10.80 -8.63
N VAL A 51 2.16 -11.73 -9.22
CA VAL A 51 3.19 -12.50 -8.50
C VAL A 51 4.53 -11.74 -8.52
N PRO A 52 5.14 -11.42 -7.36
CA PRO A 52 6.44 -10.78 -7.31
C PRO A 52 7.55 -11.71 -7.83
N LEU A 53 8.30 -11.27 -8.84
CA LEU A 53 9.35 -12.09 -9.48
C LEU A 53 10.52 -12.43 -8.54
N ASN A 54 10.82 -11.55 -7.59
CA ASN A 54 11.86 -11.75 -6.58
C ASN A 54 11.37 -12.50 -5.33
N GLY A 55 10.09 -12.91 -5.31
CA GLY A 55 9.47 -13.60 -4.17
C GLY A 55 9.32 -12.74 -2.92
N LYS A 56 9.56 -11.42 -3.01
CA LYS A 56 9.46 -10.48 -1.88
C LYS A 56 8.21 -9.64 -2.00
N LEU A 57 7.51 -9.47 -0.89
CA LEU A 57 6.41 -8.53 -0.75
C LEU A 57 6.57 -7.73 0.55
N VAL A 58 6.01 -6.53 0.55
CA VAL A 58 6.01 -5.61 1.70
C VAL A 58 4.57 -5.25 2.00
N ILE A 59 4.15 -5.42 3.25
CA ILE A 59 2.84 -4.98 3.75
C ILE A 59 3.07 -3.68 4.50
N LEU A 60 2.42 -2.60 4.07
CA LEU A 60 2.54 -1.31 4.73
C LEU A 60 1.49 -1.24 5.84
N LEU A 61 1.94 -1.33 7.09
CA LEU A 61 1.11 -1.09 8.26
C LEU A 61 0.94 0.44 8.38
N GLU A 62 -0.28 0.95 8.35
CA GLU A 62 -0.55 2.38 8.53
C GLU A 62 -0.21 2.82 9.96
N GLU A 63 1.07 3.04 10.23
CA GLU A 63 1.59 3.90 11.30
C GLU A 63 2.79 4.68 10.73
N ALA A 64 2.48 5.63 9.83
CA ALA A 64 3.32 6.78 9.55
C ALA A 64 2.39 7.91 9.11
N GLN A 65 1.99 8.75 10.07
CA GLN A 65 1.62 10.14 9.80
C GLN A 65 2.79 10.75 9.00
N GLU A 66 2.61 11.39 7.84
CA GLU A 66 1.90 12.64 7.64
C GLU A 66 1.17 12.67 6.29
N GLU A 67 -0.10 13.10 6.32
CA GLU A 67 -0.76 13.70 5.18
C GLU A 67 -0.07 15.04 4.87
N GLU A 68 1.03 15.03 4.12
CA GLU A 68 1.37 16.19 3.30
C GLU A 68 0.53 16.09 2.02
N GLU A 69 -0.70 16.59 2.11
CA GLU A 69 -1.42 17.04 0.92
C GLU A 69 -0.65 18.24 0.33
N GLU A 70 0.39 17.99 -0.45
CA GLU A 70 0.87 18.99 -1.40
C GLU A 70 -0.26 19.19 -2.43
N GLU A 71 -1.10 20.18 -2.18
CA GLU A 71 -1.96 20.78 -3.19
C GLU A 71 -1.07 21.19 -4.38
N LEU A 72 -1.01 20.33 -5.40
CA LEU A 72 -0.51 20.72 -6.71
C LEU A 72 -1.41 21.85 -7.23
N GLN A 73 -0.99 23.09 -6.99
CA GLN A 73 -1.61 24.28 -7.57
C GLN A 73 -1.42 24.20 -9.08
N ILE A 74 -2.37 23.57 -9.77
CA ILE A 74 -2.48 23.64 -11.21
C ILE A 74 -2.70 25.12 -11.55
N PRO A 75 -1.76 25.81 -12.23
CA PRO A 75 -1.98 27.20 -12.58
C PRO A 75 -3.19 27.27 -13.52
N LYS A 76 -4.26 27.92 -13.07
CA LYS A 76 -5.41 28.24 -13.92
C LYS A 76 -4.90 29.08 -15.09
N ARG A 77 -4.80 28.45 -16.27
CA ARG A 77 -4.65 29.18 -17.54
C ARG A 77 -5.81 30.17 -17.62
N ARG A 78 -5.49 31.46 -17.46
CA ARG A 78 -6.42 32.55 -17.76
C ARG A 78 -6.78 32.44 -19.25
N ARG A 79 -8.06 32.25 -19.53
CA ARG A 79 -8.64 32.45 -20.86
C ARG A 79 -8.91 33.93 -21.06
#